data_AF-A0A0F8YDE5-F1
#
_entry.id   AF-A0A0F8YDE5-F1
#
_cell.length_a   1.000
_cell.length_b   1.000
_cell.length_c   1.000
_cell.angle_alpha   90.00
_cell.angle_beta   90.00
_cell.angle_gamma   90.00
#
_symmetry.space_group_name_H-M   'P 1'
#
loop_
_entity.id
_entity.type
_entity.pdbx_description
1 polymer ?
#
loop_
_entity_poly.entity_id
_entity_poly.type
_entity_poly.pdbx_seq_one_letter_code
_entity_poly.pdbx_strand_id
1 'polypeptide(L)'
;WEPKLQRLARFVQTEASKLEKGRTYVQSPEEAPPGAAVETGPRGGTYYESFASGEAAGGRTQQEEHARVIDWLERHEVPQDEDGRYQFYHATPKENLEGIVSEGLQEGSLLETDPEDAAHFAGRDRDLARNQVVVLPVSVHPHEIRVGQWASLRGVYKVGVKLQKARVYIEPGEQPPEGAQVETGPRGGLYYEGEPVFPGFKRPQEHHADAALLDDEAVVLANEQHDIFIMALEELADTSAVFALASVGDPRMSDGPTRAAVKAHVSNVIAARLAEADMALPPGVSAPDYVSKMLSSWAASSSDDNDDSIAMQLAAAELFDVRSTPYIEEHYRAEYFREHEIGQAHLTRAKMIVQAMYDETQEFFKKHDIKELVLFRGMRWLDGAEPSEVQDVAWRAPSA
;
A
#
# COMPACT_ATOMS: atom_id res chain seq x y z
N TRP A 1 17.66 -6.34 -39.94
CA TRP A 1 18.58 -6.01 -38.82
C TRP A 1 18.80 -4.50 -38.69
N GLU A 2 18.99 -3.77 -39.79
CA GLU A 2 19.19 -2.31 -39.82
C GLU A 2 18.05 -1.46 -39.21
N PRO A 3 16.75 -1.79 -39.38
CA PRO A 3 15.67 -1.00 -38.77
C PRO A 3 15.61 -1.11 -37.24
N LYS A 4 16.07 -2.24 -36.67
CA LYS A 4 16.09 -2.45 -35.22
C LYS A 4 17.24 -1.68 -34.55
N LEU A 5 18.38 -1.58 -35.22
CA LEU A 5 19.53 -0.79 -34.75
C LEU A 5 19.26 0.71 -34.78
N GLN A 6 18.51 1.21 -35.77
CA GLN A 6 18.11 2.62 -35.82
C GLN A 6 17.10 2.99 -34.72
N ARG A 7 16.21 2.07 -34.33
CA ARG A 7 15.30 2.27 -33.19
C ARG A 7 16.07 2.28 -31.86
N LEU A 8 17.02 1.35 -31.69
CA LEU A 8 17.87 1.32 -30.49
C LEU A 8 18.74 2.58 -30.37
N ALA A 9 19.31 3.06 -31.47
CA ALA A 9 20.10 4.30 -31.46
C ALA A 9 19.26 5.53 -31.09
N ARG A 10 18.04 5.65 -31.62
CA ARG A 10 17.11 6.73 -31.23
C ARG A 10 16.67 6.62 -29.78
N PHE A 11 16.42 5.41 -29.28
CA PHE A 11 16.08 5.17 -27.89
C PHE A 11 17.23 5.58 -26.95
N VAL A 12 18.45 5.11 -27.22
CA VAL A 12 19.64 5.47 -26.43
C VAL A 12 19.91 6.97 -26.47
N GLN A 13 19.73 7.63 -27.62
CA GLN A 13 19.91 9.07 -27.74
C GLN A 13 18.82 9.87 -26.99
N THR A 14 17.59 9.35 -26.94
CA THR A 14 16.48 9.95 -26.19
C THR A 14 16.68 9.77 -24.68
N GLU A 15 17.09 8.58 -24.23
CA GLU A 15 17.37 8.30 -22.81
C GLU A 15 18.63 9.03 -22.30
N ALA A 16 19.68 9.12 -23.13
CA ALA A 16 20.88 9.89 -22.78
C ALA A 16 20.57 11.39 -22.61
N SER A 17 19.66 11.95 -23.43
CA SER A 17 19.24 13.35 -23.30
C SER A 17 18.43 13.64 -22.03
N LYS A 18 17.80 12.63 -21.42
CA LYS A 18 17.07 12.76 -20.13
C LYS A 18 17.99 12.80 -18.90
N LEU A 19 19.27 12.42 -19.08
CA LEU A 19 20.28 12.43 -18.01
C LEU A 19 21.20 13.65 -18.07
N GLU A 20 20.97 14.59 -18.99
CA GLU A 20 21.75 15.82 -19.05
C GLU A 20 21.39 16.73 -17.87
N LYS A 21 22.40 17.06 -17.05
CA LYS A 21 22.25 18.00 -15.94
C LYS A 21 21.86 19.37 -16.49
N GLY A 22 20.74 19.91 -16.00
CA GLY A 22 20.29 21.25 -16.33
C GLY A 22 21.10 22.30 -15.59
N ARG A 23 21.45 23.40 -16.27
CA ARG A 23 22.08 24.56 -15.63
C ARG A 23 21.00 25.58 -15.27
N THR A 24 20.83 25.84 -13.98
CA THR A 24 19.92 26.88 -13.49
C THR A 24 20.74 28.13 -13.16
N TYR A 25 20.52 29.21 -13.91
CA TYR A 25 21.23 30.47 -13.72
C TYR A 25 20.57 31.30 -12.61
N VAL A 26 21.39 31.84 -11.72
CA VAL A 26 20.99 32.70 -10.59
C VAL A 26 21.67 34.06 -10.70
N GLN A 27 21.06 35.10 -10.13
CA GLN A 27 21.63 36.45 -10.18
C GLN A 27 22.77 36.64 -9.18
N SER A 28 22.75 35.90 -8.07
CA SER A 28 23.84 35.84 -7.11
C SER A 28 24.00 34.44 -6.50
N PRO A 29 25.20 34.07 -6.01
CA PRO A 29 25.43 32.75 -5.41
C PRO A 29 24.53 32.42 -4.21
N GLU A 30 24.02 33.43 -3.50
CA GLU A 30 23.15 33.27 -2.33
C GLU A 30 21.73 32.83 -2.68
N GLU A 31 21.31 32.97 -3.95
CA GLU A 31 20.02 32.48 -4.44
C GLU A 31 20.03 30.96 -4.71
N ALA A 32 21.21 30.33 -4.75
CA ALA A 32 21.32 28.89 -4.94
C ALA A 32 20.87 28.13 -3.66
N PRO A 33 20.26 26.93 -3.80
CA PRO A 33 19.89 26.11 -2.65
C PRO A 33 21.08 25.85 -1.71
N PRO A 34 20.87 25.79 -0.38
CA PRO A 34 21.94 25.51 0.57
C PRO A 34 22.72 24.23 0.20
N GLY A 35 24.04 24.36 -0.01
CA GLY A 35 24.92 23.25 -0.40
C GLY A 35 25.06 23.01 -1.90
N ALA A 36 24.36 23.75 -2.76
CA ALA A 36 24.55 23.68 -4.21
C ALA A 36 25.90 24.30 -4.61
N ALA A 37 26.67 23.58 -5.44
CA ALA A 37 27.90 24.11 -6.01
C ALA A 37 27.57 25.09 -7.13
N VAL A 38 28.02 26.33 -6.98
CA VAL A 38 27.74 27.42 -7.92
C VAL A 38 28.97 27.70 -8.78
N GLU A 39 28.77 27.77 -10.09
CA GLU A 39 29.81 27.99 -11.09
C GLU A 39 29.50 29.22 -11.96
N THR A 40 30.53 29.80 -12.59
CA THR A 40 30.35 30.87 -13.58
C THR A 40 30.31 30.28 -14.98
N GLY A 41 29.21 30.47 -15.68
CA GLY A 41 29.00 30.00 -17.04
C GLY A 41 29.86 30.75 -18.06
N PRO A 42 30.02 30.18 -19.27
CA PRO A 42 30.85 30.77 -20.33
C PRO A 42 30.38 32.14 -20.83
N ARG A 43 29.17 32.58 -20.46
CA ARG A 43 28.62 33.93 -20.73
C ARG A 43 28.67 34.87 -19.52
N GLY A 44 29.38 34.50 -18.45
CA GLY A 44 29.56 35.31 -17.24
C GLY A 44 28.41 35.26 -16.24
N GLY A 45 27.35 34.48 -16.50
CA GLY A 45 26.25 34.27 -15.55
C GLY A 45 26.57 33.16 -14.55
N THR A 46 26.20 33.36 -13.30
CA THR A 46 26.33 32.37 -12.23
C THR A 46 25.23 31.31 -12.37
N TYR A 47 25.58 30.02 -12.25
CA TYR A 47 24.62 28.91 -12.32
C TYR A 47 24.99 27.79 -11.35
N TYR A 48 24.03 26.94 -11.01
CA TYR A 48 24.31 25.64 -10.40
C TYR A 48 23.77 24.52 -11.27
N GLU A 49 24.44 23.36 -11.24
CA GLU A 49 23.93 22.16 -11.91
C GLU A 49 22.79 21.60 -11.07
N SER A 50 21.57 21.69 -11.60
CA SER A 50 20.41 20.99 -11.08
C SER A 50 20.12 19.80 -11.99
N PHE A 51 19.92 18.61 -11.43
CA PHE A 51 19.20 17.58 -12.17
C PHE A 51 17.88 18.19 -12.62
N ALA A 52 17.60 18.16 -13.93
CA ALA A 52 16.51 18.92 -14.52
C ALA A 52 15.18 18.55 -13.84
N SER A 53 14.77 19.36 -12.86
CA SER A 53 13.45 19.31 -12.24
C SER A 53 12.52 20.38 -12.83
N GLY A 54 12.96 21.09 -13.88
CA GLY A 54 12.20 22.18 -14.50
C GLY A 54 11.23 21.72 -15.59
N GLU A 55 10.03 22.32 -15.56
CA GLU A 55 8.91 22.39 -16.51
C GLU A 55 9.01 21.73 -17.91
N ALA A 56 10.16 21.71 -18.57
CA ALA A 56 10.33 21.08 -19.88
C ALA A 56 10.10 19.55 -19.86
N ALA A 57 10.15 18.92 -18.68
CA ALA A 57 9.79 17.51 -18.47
C ALA A 57 8.43 17.31 -17.77
N GLY A 58 7.63 18.37 -17.59
CA GLY A 58 6.41 18.32 -16.76
C GLY A 58 6.67 18.23 -15.25
N GLY A 59 7.85 18.70 -14.80
CA GLY A 59 8.22 18.72 -13.39
C GLY A 59 7.36 19.71 -12.59
N ARG A 60 6.88 19.26 -11.42
CA ARG A 60 6.13 20.08 -10.47
C ARG A 60 7.04 21.13 -9.82
N THR A 61 6.47 22.30 -9.51
CA THR A 61 7.14 23.32 -8.71
C THR A 61 7.42 22.81 -7.29
N GLN A 62 8.38 23.43 -6.58
CA GLN A 62 8.65 23.07 -5.17
C GLN A 62 7.41 23.25 -4.28
N GLN A 63 6.58 24.26 -4.56
CA GLN A 63 5.35 24.51 -3.82
C GLN A 63 4.28 23.44 -4.08
N GLU A 64 4.11 23.00 -5.32
CA GLU A 64 3.20 21.90 -5.66
C GLU A 64 3.66 20.57 -5.05
N GLU A 65 4.96 20.29 -5.08
CA GLU A 65 5.49 19.08 -4.47
C GLU A 65 5.36 19.12 -2.93
N HIS A 66 5.56 20.29 -2.31
CA HIS A 66 5.29 20.47 -0.87
C HIS A 66 3.81 20.22 -0.56
N ALA A 67 2.88 20.83 -1.30
CA ALA A 67 1.44 20.63 -1.12
C ALA A 67 1.05 19.16 -1.28
N ARG A 68 1.65 18.46 -2.25
CA ARG A 68 1.45 17.02 -2.46
C ARG A 68 1.97 16.17 -1.31
N VAL A 69 3.11 16.52 -0.71
CA VAL A 69 3.62 15.82 0.48
C VAL A 69 2.67 16.03 1.65
N ILE A 70 2.20 17.25 1.90
CA ILE A 70 1.24 17.53 2.99
C ILE A 70 -0.06 16.75 2.78
N ASP A 71 -0.66 16.78 1.59
CA ASP A 71 -1.85 15.99 1.26
C ASP A 71 -1.64 14.49 1.51
N TRP A 72 -0.47 13.96 1.13
CA TRP A 72 -0.16 12.55 1.38
C TRP A 72 -0.06 12.26 2.87
N LEU A 73 0.61 13.11 3.65
CA LEU A 73 0.78 12.96 5.10
C LEU A 73 -0.56 12.98 5.85
N GLU A 74 -1.45 13.92 5.48
CA GLU A 74 -2.79 14.03 6.05
C GLU A 74 -3.64 12.79 5.72
N ARG A 75 -3.61 12.31 4.47
CA ARG A 75 -4.37 11.12 4.05
C ARG A 75 -3.94 9.82 4.70
N HIS A 76 -2.70 9.72 5.17
CA HIS A 76 -2.18 8.56 5.88
C HIS A 76 -2.09 8.80 7.39
N GLU A 77 -2.67 9.90 7.88
CA GLU A 77 -2.76 10.24 9.29
C GLU A 77 -1.40 10.20 10.01
N VAL A 78 -0.33 10.63 9.32
CA VAL A 78 1.02 10.56 9.86
C VAL A 78 1.15 11.54 11.03
N PRO A 79 1.50 11.08 12.25
CA PRO A 79 1.56 11.95 13.40
C PRO A 79 2.62 13.05 13.23
N GLN A 80 2.23 14.29 13.52
CA GLN A 80 3.13 15.44 13.55
C GLN A 80 3.52 15.78 14.99
N ASP A 81 4.80 16.03 15.25
CA ASP A 81 5.31 16.50 16.54
C ASP A 81 5.23 18.03 16.70
N GLU A 82 5.56 18.53 17.90
CA GLU A 82 5.50 19.96 18.23
C GLU A 82 6.46 20.82 17.37
N ASP A 83 7.51 20.21 16.81
CA ASP A 83 8.50 20.86 15.94
C ASP A 83 8.09 20.82 14.45
N GLY A 84 6.89 20.31 14.16
CA GLY A 84 6.35 20.22 12.81
C GLY A 84 6.95 19.10 11.97
N ARG A 85 7.59 18.10 12.59
CA ARG A 85 8.11 16.92 11.91
C ARG A 85 7.12 15.77 11.98
N TYR A 86 7.20 14.87 11.02
CA TYR A 86 6.31 13.72 10.89
C TYR A 86 7.01 12.44 11.30
N GLN A 87 6.35 11.64 12.12
CA GLN A 87 6.88 10.40 12.67
C GLN A 87 6.63 9.22 11.72
N PHE A 88 7.72 8.58 11.32
CA PHE A 88 7.76 7.39 10.49
C PHE A 88 8.58 6.28 11.15
N TYR A 89 8.61 5.13 10.48
CA TYR A 89 9.41 3.97 10.83
C TYR A 89 10.20 3.50 9.61
N HIS A 90 11.47 3.21 9.82
CA HIS A 90 12.34 2.58 8.82
C HIS A 90 12.84 1.25 9.33
N ALA A 91 12.61 0.17 8.59
CA ALA A 91 13.06 -1.16 8.97
C ALA A 91 14.25 -1.62 8.13
N THR A 92 15.26 -2.15 8.82
CA THR A 92 16.56 -2.52 8.26
C THR A 92 17.07 -3.82 8.88
N PRO A 93 17.89 -4.61 8.18
CA PRO A 93 18.60 -5.73 8.79
C PRO A 93 19.47 -5.28 9.99
N LYS A 94 19.57 -6.13 11.02
CA LYS A 94 20.37 -5.86 12.24
C LYS A 94 21.82 -5.50 11.93
N GLU A 95 22.42 -6.18 10.96
CA GLU A 95 23.80 -5.97 10.52
C GLU A 95 24.05 -4.57 9.92
N ASN A 96 23.02 -3.89 9.43
CA ASN A 96 23.13 -2.54 8.86
C ASN A 96 23.03 -1.44 9.93
N LEU A 97 22.69 -1.78 11.17
CA LEU A 97 22.43 -0.80 12.22
C LEU A 97 23.65 0.07 12.51
N GLU A 98 24.86 -0.51 12.52
CA GLU A 98 26.09 0.24 12.78
C GLU A 98 26.35 1.30 11.69
N GLY A 99 26.18 0.92 10.42
CA GLY A 99 26.31 1.84 9.28
C GLY A 99 25.26 2.95 9.30
N ILE A 100 24.01 2.64 9.67
CA ILE A 100 22.94 3.65 9.77
C ILE A 100 23.20 4.62 10.93
N VAL A 101 23.77 4.14 12.04
CA VAL A 101 24.12 5.01 13.17
C VAL A 101 25.30 5.94 12.84
N SER A 102 26.29 5.45 12.09
CA SER A 102 27.48 6.24 11.73
C SER A 102 27.25 7.18 10.54
N GLU A 103 26.57 6.72 9.50
CA GLU A 103 26.41 7.42 8.22
C GLU A 103 25.01 8.03 8.03
N GLY A 104 24.01 7.55 8.78
CA GLY A 104 22.61 7.92 8.61
C GLY A 104 21.86 7.01 7.62
N LEU A 105 20.55 7.23 7.53
CA LEU A 105 19.72 6.66 6.46
C LEU A 105 20.03 7.36 5.15
N GLN A 106 20.04 6.62 4.05
CA GLN A 106 20.41 7.14 2.73
C GLN A 106 19.21 7.73 1.99
N GLU A 107 19.48 8.50 0.93
CA GLU A 107 18.41 8.92 0.01
C GLU A 107 17.66 7.69 -0.53
N GLY A 108 16.33 7.76 -0.58
CA GLY A 108 15.47 6.69 -1.06
C GLY A 108 15.12 5.63 -0.02
N SER A 109 15.64 5.71 1.22
CA SER A 109 15.19 4.85 2.30
C SER A 109 13.67 4.98 2.48
N LEU A 110 12.97 3.84 2.41
CA LEU A 110 11.52 3.76 2.55
C LEU A 110 11.11 4.05 4.00
N LEU A 111 9.98 4.74 4.14
CA LEU A 111 9.39 5.15 5.41
C LEU A 111 7.96 4.60 5.48
N GLU A 112 7.62 3.98 6.59
CA GLU A 112 6.27 3.47 6.88
C GLU A 112 5.65 4.20 8.06
N THR A 113 4.32 4.25 8.09
CA THR A 113 3.55 4.90 9.15
C THR A 113 3.34 3.99 10.36
N ASP A 114 3.45 2.68 10.17
CA ASP A 114 3.32 1.66 11.19
C ASP A 114 4.62 0.84 11.36
N PRO A 115 5.08 0.56 12.59
CA PRO A 115 6.31 -0.18 12.82
C PRO A 115 6.23 -1.67 12.44
N GLU A 116 5.05 -2.30 12.51
CA GLU A 116 4.88 -3.69 12.11
C GLU A 116 4.91 -3.83 10.59
N ASP A 117 4.28 -2.92 9.86
CA ASP A 117 4.33 -2.86 8.39
C ASP A 117 5.77 -2.61 7.91
N ALA A 118 6.50 -1.69 8.55
CA ALA A 118 7.92 -1.49 8.30
C ALA A 118 8.70 -2.81 8.41
N ALA A 119 8.54 -3.50 9.54
CA ALA A 119 9.20 -4.78 9.78
C ALA A 119 8.81 -5.86 8.76
N HIS A 120 7.51 -5.92 8.42
CA HIS A 120 6.97 -6.88 7.46
C HIS A 120 7.58 -6.69 6.08
N PHE A 121 7.57 -5.48 5.54
CA PHE A 121 8.12 -5.19 4.22
C PHE A 121 9.64 -5.41 4.18
N ALA A 122 10.37 -4.96 5.20
CA ALA A 122 11.81 -5.19 5.27
C ALA A 122 12.18 -6.68 5.38
N GLY A 123 11.37 -7.48 6.07
CA GLY A 123 11.53 -8.92 6.17
C GLY A 123 11.21 -9.63 4.86
N ARG A 124 10.04 -9.36 4.28
CA ARG A 124 9.56 -9.97 3.04
C ARG A 124 10.49 -9.69 1.86
N ASP A 125 10.87 -8.44 1.67
CA ASP A 125 11.62 -8.02 0.48
C ASP A 125 13.09 -8.50 0.51
N ARG A 126 13.58 -8.98 1.66
CA ARG A 126 14.96 -9.44 1.87
C ARG A 126 15.08 -10.90 2.33
N ASP A 127 13.95 -11.62 2.42
CA ASP A 127 13.88 -12.99 2.96
C ASP A 127 14.50 -13.12 4.36
N LEU A 128 14.17 -12.17 5.23
CA LEU A 128 14.67 -12.11 6.61
C LEU A 128 13.58 -12.52 7.60
N ALA A 129 13.98 -13.30 8.60
CA ALA A 129 13.12 -13.58 9.73
C ALA A 129 12.87 -12.29 10.55
N ARG A 130 11.70 -12.19 11.20
CA ARG A 130 11.30 -10.99 11.96
C ARG A 130 12.32 -10.57 13.02
N ASN A 131 13.08 -11.51 13.59
CA ASN A 131 14.12 -11.25 14.60
C ASN A 131 15.46 -10.75 14.03
N GLN A 132 15.62 -10.73 12.70
CA GLN A 132 16.79 -10.20 11.98
C GLN A 132 16.57 -8.75 11.52
N VAL A 133 15.37 -8.20 11.70
CA VAL A 133 15.00 -6.84 11.31
C VAL A 133 14.94 -5.94 12.55
N VAL A 134 15.42 -4.70 12.41
CA VAL A 134 15.32 -3.62 13.39
C VAL A 134 14.46 -2.52 12.80
N VAL A 135 13.51 -2.02 13.57
CA VAL A 135 12.66 -0.88 13.19
C VAL A 135 13.15 0.36 13.91
N LEU A 136 13.45 1.41 13.15
CA LEU A 136 13.96 2.68 13.63
C LEU A 136 12.88 3.75 13.51
N PRO A 137 12.53 4.46 14.60
CA PRO A 137 11.69 5.65 14.49
C PRO A 137 12.47 6.78 13.79
N VAL A 138 11.83 7.44 12.84
CA VAL A 138 12.40 8.53 12.04
C VAL A 138 11.45 9.74 12.13
N SER A 139 11.93 10.92 12.50
CA SER A 139 11.13 12.15 12.56
C SER A 139 11.69 13.16 11.56
N VAL A 140 10.93 13.43 10.50
CA VAL A 140 11.39 14.18 9.31
C VAL A 140 10.47 15.35 8.97
N HIS A 141 11.04 16.42 8.43
CA HIS A 141 10.26 17.53 7.90
C HIS A 141 9.67 17.19 6.51
N PRO A 142 8.54 17.80 6.10
CA PRO A 142 7.94 17.56 4.79
C PRO A 142 8.88 17.70 3.59
N HIS A 143 9.80 18.67 3.63
CA HIS A 143 10.75 18.90 2.54
C HIS A 143 11.83 17.81 2.41
N GLU A 144 11.97 16.95 3.42
CA GLU A 144 12.89 15.80 3.43
C GLU A 144 12.24 14.52 2.88
N ILE A 145 10.94 14.55 2.54
CA ILE A 145 10.15 13.38 2.14
C ILE A 145 9.80 13.45 0.65
N ARG A 146 9.97 12.33 -0.07
CA ARG A 146 9.39 12.10 -1.39
C ARG A 146 8.19 11.18 -1.21
N VAL A 147 7.07 11.56 -1.82
CA VAL A 147 5.84 10.74 -1.78
C VAL A 147 5.54 10.15 -3.15
N GLY A 148 5.07 8.91 -3.15
CA GLY A 148 4.65 8.16 -4.33
C GLY A 148 3.59 7.14 -3.93
N GLN A 149 3.79 5.88 -4.30
CA GLN A 149 3.07 4.78 -3.67
C GLN A 149 3.46 4.64 -2.19
N TRP A 150 4.71 4.99 -1.85
CA TRP A 150 5.29 4.95 -0.52
C TRP A 150 5.97 6.28 -0.20
N ALA A 151 6.22 6.56 1.08
CA ALA A 151 7.10 7.66 1.50
C ALA A 151 8.57 7.21 1.50
N SER A 152 9.47 8.09 1.09
CA SER A 152 10.92 7.85 1.17
C SER A 152 11.71 9.12 1.44
N LEU A 153 12.94 8.97 1.92
CA LEU A 153 13.83 10.11 2.17
C LEU A 153 14.34 10.74 0.86
N ARG A 154 14.37 12.08 0.80
CA ARG A 154 15.00 12.85 -0.30
C ARG A 154 16.51 13.00 -0.17
N GLY A 155 17.07 12.70 0.99
CA GLY A 155 18.49 12.90 1.27
C GLY A 155 18.93 12.05 2.46
N VAL A 156 20.20 12.20 2.83
CA VAL A 156 20.75 11.50 3.99
C VAL A 156 20.15 12.05 5.27
N TYR A 157 19.53 11.18 6.08
CA TYR A 157 18.94 11.55 7.36
C TYR A 157 19.77 10.96 8.50
N LYS A 158 20.32 11.83 9.36
CA LYS A 158 21.06 11.41 10.54
C LYS A 158 20.10 10.94 11.62
N VAL A 159 20.11 9.63 11.84
CA VAL A 159 19.29 9.00 12.87
C VAL A 159 19.78 9.47 14.24
N GLY A 160 19.04 10.39 14.85
CA GLY A 160 19.32 10.93 16.20
C GLY A 160 19.10 9.92 17.34
N VAL A 161 19.08 8.62 17.03
CA VAL A 161 18.79 7.57 17.99
C VAL A 161 20.01 7.42 18.88
N LYS A 162 19.94 8.04 20.06
CA LYS A 162 20.56 7.43 21.24
C LYS A 162 19.82 6.12 21.41
N LEU A 163 20.41 5.00 20.99
CA LEU A 163 19.88 3.67 21.27
C LEU A 163 19.83 3.53 22.79
N GLN A 164 18.71 3.92 23.39
CA GLN A 164 18.48 3.75 24.80
C GLN A 164 18.30 2.26 24.98
N LYS A 165 19.29 1.60 25.58
CA LYS A 165 19.16 0.21 25.99
C LYS A 165 17.90 0.10 26.84
N ALA A 166 17.06 -0.90 26.55
CA ALA A 166 15.83 -1.03 27.30
C ALA A 166 16.14 -1.51 28.71
N ARG A 167 15.62 -0.81 29.70
CA ARG A 167 15.67 -1.26 31.09
C ARG A 167 14.62 -2.34 31.27
N VAL A 168 15.06 -3.59 31.36
CA VAL A 168 14.19 -4.73 31.67
C VAL A 168 14.18 -4.89 33.19
N TYR A 169 13.07 -4.54 33.83
CA TYR A 169 12.90 -4.70 35.26
C TYR A 169 12.71 -6.18 35.60
N ILE A 170 13.43 -6.65 36.63
CA ILE A 170 13.44 -8.03 37.10
C ILE A 170 12.35 -8.15 38.16
N GLU A 171 11.43 -9.10 37.99
CA GLU A 171 10.39 -9.35 39.01
C GLU A 171 10.99 -10.01 40.26
N PRO A 172 10.40 -9.82 41.46
CA PRO A 172 10.90 -10.46 42.68
C PRO A 172 10.96 -11.99 42.56
N GLY A 173 12.18 -12.54 42.54
CA GLY A 173 12.43 -13.99 42.43
C GLY A 173 12.89 -14.44 41.03
N GLU A 174 12.80 -13.58 40.02
CA GLU A 174 13.35 -13.82 38.70
C GLU A 174 14.89 -13.59 38.72
N GLN A 175 15.64 -14.44 38.02
CA GLN A 175 17.08 -14.25 37.85
C GLN A 175 17.36 -13.57 36.51
N PRO A 176 18.23 -12.55 36.46
CA PRO A 176 18.64 -11.96 35.19
C PRO A 176 19.35 -12.99 34.31
N PRO A 177 19.44 -12.78 32.99
CA PRO A 177 20.27 -13.59 32.10
C PRO A 177 21.71 -13.68 32.62
N GLU A 178 22.33 -14.86 32.49
CA GLU A 178 23.69 -15.08 32.97
C GLU A 178 24.65 -14.05 32.35
N GLY A 179 25.34 -13.30 33.22
CA GLY A 179 26.27 -12.22 32.82
C GLY A 179 25.66 -10.83 32.62
N ALA A 180 24.34 -10.66 32.77
CA ALA A 180 23.72 -9.34 32.71
C ALA A 180 24.04 -8.50 33.96
N GLN A 181 24.45 -7.24 33.75
CA GLN A 181 24.71 -6.31 34.85
C GLN A 181 23.39 -5.77 35.41
N VAL A 182 23.09 -6.09 36.67
CA VAL A 182 21.88 -5.64 37.36
C VAL A 182 22.15 -4.33 38.09
N GLU A 183 21.25 -3.36 37.90
CA GLU A 183 21.26 -2.07 38.56
C GLU A 183 19.94 -1.83 39.29
N THR A 184 19.96 -0.94 40.30
CA THR A 184 18.74 -0.52 41.01
C THR A 184 18.17 0.73 40.35
N GLY A 185 16.93 0.66 39.87
CA GLY A 185 16.24 1.77 39.23
C GLY A 185 15.79 2.85 40.22
N PRO A 186 15.37 4.03 39.71
CA PRO A 186 14.94 5.16 40.54
C PRO A 186 13.70 4.86 41.41
N ARG A 187 12.97 3.79 41.12
CA ARG A 187 11.82 3.31 41.91
C ARG A 187 12.17 2.13 42.84
N GLY A 188 13.45 1.78 42.99
CA GLY A 188 13.93 0.71 43.86
C GLY A 188 13.86 -0.70 43.28
N GLY A 189 13.26 -0.90 42.10
CA GLY A 189 13.27 -2.19 41.40
C GLY A 189 14.61 -2.49 40.74
N LEU A 190 15.01 -3.75 40.72
CA LEU A 190 16.18 -4.22 39.98
C LEU A 190 15.86 -4.24 38.48
N TYR A 191 16.81 -3.83 37.64
CA TYR A 191 16.72 -3.95 36.20
C TYR A 191 18.06 -4.33 35.61
N TYR A 192 18.07 -4.87 34.39
CA TYR A 192 19.27 -4.97 33.57
C TYR A 192 19.06 -4.22 32.25
N GLU A 193 20.14 -3.77 31.64
CA GLU A 193 20.10 -3.18 30.31
C GLU A 193 20.03 -4.30 29.27
N GLY A 194 18.85 -4.52 28.71
CA GLY A 194 18.62 -5.46 27.61
C GLY A 194 18.81 -4.82 26.23
N GLU A 195 18.76 -5.65 25.19
CA GLU A 195 18.58 -5.15 23.82
C GLU A 195 17.39 -4.18 23.78
N PRO A 196 17.48 -3.06 23.05
CA PRO A 196 16.40 -2.07 22.98
C PRO A 196 15.08 -2.74 22.61
N VAL A 197 14.14 -2.74 23.56
CA VAL A 197 12.75 -3.10 23.34
C VAL A 197 12.07 -1.89 22.72
N PHE A 198 11.81 -1.98 21.42
CA PHE A 198 11.16 -0.89 20.69
C PHE A 198 9.68 -0.77 21.12
N PRO A 199 9.20 0.43 21.47
CA PRO A 199 7.81 0.64 21.87
C PRO A 199 6.87 0.21 20.75
N GLY A 200 5.92 -0.68 21.07
CA GLY A 200 4.99 -1.32 20.12
C GLY A 200 5.08 -2.84 20.10
N PHE A 201 6.20 -3.42 20.55
CA PHE A 201 6.38 -4.87 20.59
C PHE A 201 5.98 -5.45 21.96
N LYS A 202 4.75 -5.98 22.07
CA LYS A 202 4.46 -6.97 23.13
C LYS A 202 5.18 -8.26 22.74
N ARG A 203 6.07 -8.77 23.61
CA ARG A 203 6.56 -10.15 23.46
C ARG A 203 5.34 -11.07 23.46
N PRO A 204 5.30 -12.13 22.63
CA PRO A 204 4.37 -13.23 22.88
C PRO A 204 4.60 -13.66 24.32
N GLN A 205 3.57 -13.63 25.16
CA GLN A 205 3.65 -14.26 26.47
C GLN A 205 4.01 -15.73 26.20
N GLU A 206 5.22 -16.13 26.58
CA GLU A 206 5.54 -17.54 26.70
C GLU A 206 4.56 -18.09 27.73
N HIS A 207 3.56 -18.83 27.26
CA HIS A 207 2.66 -19.57 28.12
C HIS A 207 3.49 -20.56 28.90
N HIS A 208 3.84 -20.18 30.13
CA HIS A 208 4.26 -21.11 31.15
C HIS A 208 3.14 -22.14 31.33
N ALA A 209 3.42 -23.36 30.92
CA ALA A 209 2.65 -24.54 31.23
C ALA A 209 2.74 -24.77 32.75
N ASP A 210 1.81 -24.19 33.51
CA ASP A 210 1.34 -24.71 34.80
C ASP A 210 0.28 -23.75 35.39
N ALA A 211 -0.99 -24.00 35.09
CA ALA A 211 -2.09 -23.70 36.01
C ALA A 211 -3.35 -24.46 35.60
N ALA A 212 -3.74 -25.36 36.50
CA ALA A 212 -4.93 -26.19 36.45
C ALA A 212 -6.23 -25.38 36.48
N LEU A 213 -7.26 -25.96 35.83
CA LEU A 213 -8.68 -25.93 36.18
C LEU A 213 -9.24 -24.57 36.61
N LEU A 214 -9.94 -23.86 35.71
CA LEU A 214 -11.18 -23.14 36.01
C LEU A 214 -11.95 -22.78 34.70
N ASP A 215 -13.23 -23.13 34.72
CA ASP A 215 -14.41 -22.66 33.96
C ASP A 215 -14.53 -22.88 32.43
N ASP A 216 -15.15 -24.02 32.09
CA ASP A 216 -15.71 -24.39 30.78
C ASP A 216 -16.91 -23.52 30.31
N GLU A 217 -17.37 -22.53 31.10
CA GLU A 217 -18.54 -21.69 30.73
C GLU A 217 -18.18 -20.48 29.83
N ALA A 218 -16.91 -20.05 29.77
CA ALA A 218 -16.53 -18.87 28.99
C ALA A 218 -16.28 -19.16 27.49
N VAL A 219 -15.98 -20.42 27.14
CA VAL A 219 -15.72 -20.84 25.74
C VAL A 219 -17.02 -21.10 24.97
N VAL A 220 -18.11 -21.45 25.67
CA VAL A 220 -19.42 -21.67 25.05
C VAL A 220 -20.06 -20.36 24.60
N LEU A 221 -19.92 -19.27 25.37
CA LEU A 221 -20.51 -17.97 25.02
C LEU A 221 -19.79 -17.25 23.85
N ALA A 222 -18.49 -17.50 23.65
CA ALA A 222 -17.74 -16.91 22.53
C ALA A 222 -18.00 -17.63 21.20
N ASN A 223 -18.20 -18.95 21.22
CA ASN A 223 -18.56 -19.72 20.02
C ASN A 223 -20.04 -19.58 19.66
N GLU A 224 -20.95 -19.47 20.64
CA GLU A 224 -22.37 -19.21 20.36
C GLU A 224 -22.58 -17.81 19.75
N GLN A 225 -21.81 -16.79 20.13
CA GLN A 225 -21.89 -15.47 19.47
C GLN A 225 -21.33 -15.47 18.05
N HIS A 226 -20.35 -16.32 17.74
CA HIS A 226 -19.82 -16.47 16.37
C HIS A 226 -20.79 -17.25 15.48
N ASP A 227 -21.41 -18.31 16.01
CA ASP A 227 -22.39 -19.12 15.29
C ASP A 227 -23.73 -18.37 15.11
N ILE A 228 -24.16 -17.55 16.08
CA ILE A 228 -25.33 -16.66 15.93
C ILE A 228 -25.07 -15.57 14.88
N PHE A 229 -23.83 -15.07 14.75
CA PHE A 229 -23.47 -14.07 13.74
C PHE A 229 -23.35 -14.68 12.33
N ILE A 230 -22.82 -15.90 12.21
CA ILE A 230 -22.76 -16.64 10.94
C ILE A 230 -24.15 -17.12 10.51
N MET A 231 -24.98 -17.64 11.42
CA MET A 231 -26.38 -17.99 11.09
C MET A 231 -27.21 -16.75 10.74
N ALA A 232 -27.01 -15.62 11.42
CA ALA A 232 -27.67 -14.37 11.03
C ALA A 232 -27.22 -13.89 9.64
N LEU A 233 -25.95 -14.07 9.26
CA LEU A 233 -25.43 -13.77 7.92
C LEU A 233 -25.89 -14.77 6.84
N GLU A 234 -26.08 -16.03 7.19
CA GLU A 234 -26.65 -17.06 6.31
C GLU A 234 -28.17 -16.88 6.12
N GLU A 235 -28.88 -16.41 7.15
CA GLU A 235 -30.31 -16.04 7.08
C GLU A 235 -30.52 -14.65 6.43
N LEU A 236 -29.52 -13.77 6.49
CA LEU A 236 -29.41 -12.50 5.74
C LEU A 236 -28.76 -12.65 4.35
N ALA A 237 -28.44 -13.88 3.91
CA ALA A 237 -27.89 -14.17 2.59
C ALA A 237 -28.91 -14.01 1.44
N ASP A 238 -30.07 -13.41 1.70
CA ASP A 238 -30.81 -12.73 0.64
C ASP A 238 -30.04 -11.47 0.28
N THR A 239 -29.43 -11.46 -0.91
CA THR A 239 -28.51 -10.48 -1.52
C THR A 239 -28.84 -8.99 -1.23
N SER A 240 -30.09 -8.70 -0.91
CA SER A 240 -30.55 -7.40 -0.42
C SER A 240 -29.90 -6.94 0.89
N ALA A 241 -29.57 -7.81 1.84
CA ALA A 241 -29.16 -7.42 3.19
C ALA A 241 -27.69 -7.00 3.31
N VAL A 242 -26.78 -7.61 2.54
CA VAL A 242 -25.37 -7.20 2.47
C VAL A 242 -25.23 -5.82 1.80
N PHE A 243 -26.05 -5.55 0.78
CA PHE A 243 -26.13 -4.22 0.17
C PHE A 243 -26.93 -3.23 1.03
N ALA A 244 -27.94 -3.67 1.78
CA ALA A 244 -28.63 -2.86 2.78
C ALA A 244 -27.70 -2.46 3.93
N LEU A 245 -26.84 -3.35 4.43
CA LEU A 245 -25.82 -3.03 5.45
C LEU A 245 -24.76 -2.06 4.93
N ALA A 246 -24.44 -2.09 3.63
CA ALA A 246 -23.58 -1.08 3.01
C ALA A 246 -24.29 0.27 2.75
N SER A 247 -25.62 0.31 2.77
CA SER A 247 -26.43 1.52 2.52
C SER A 247 -27.14 2.09 3.75
N VAL A 248 -27.16 1.36 4.88
CA VAL A 248 -27.74 1.79 6.15
C VAL A 248 -26.62 2.23 7.12
N GLY A 249 -26.27 3.51 7.06
CA GLY A 249 -25.94 4.29 8.27
C GLY A 249 -24.47 4.52 8.64
N ASP A 250 -24.11 5.80 8.63
CA ASP A 250 -22.93 6.49 9.19
C ASP A 250 -21.64 6.46 8.33
N PRO A 251 -21.23 7.61 7.73
CA PRO A 251 -19.93 7.75 7.04
C PRO A 251 -18.71 7.55 7.97
N ARG A 252 -18.91 7.38 9.29
CA ARG A 252 -17.88 7.00 10.27
C ARG A 252 -17.80 5.49 10.53
N MET A 253 -18.60 4.66 9.87
CA MET A 253 -18.60 3.19 9.99
C MET A 253 -17.95 2.50 8.77
N SER A 254 -17.15 3.23 7.97
CA SER A 254 -16.53 2.74 6.73
C SER A 254 -15.32 1.82 6.90
N ASP A 255 -14.93 1.49 8.12
CA ASP A 255 -13.66 0.82 8.36
C ASP A 255 -13.84 -0.70 8.31
N GLY A 256 -13.08 -1.37 7.42
CA GLY A 256 -12.71 -2.80 7.51
C GLY A 256 -13.78 -3.86 7.17
N PRO A 257 -14.61 -4.33 8.12
CA PRO A 257 -15.36 -5.57 8.00
C PRO A 257 -16.40 -5.59 6.89
N THR A 258 -17.14 -4.50 6.66
CA THR A 258 -18.20 -4.47 5.63
C THR A 258 -17.62 -4.57 4.22
N ARG A 259 -16.51 -3.87 3.94
CA ARG A 259 -15.82 -3.94 2.65
C ARG A 259 -15.21 -5.33 2.42
N ALA A 260 -14.62 -5.93 3.45
CA ALA A 260 -14.08 -7.28 3.38
C ALA A 260 -15.19 -8.31 3.12
N ALA A 261 -16.34 -8.19 3.78
CA ALA A 261 -17.49 -9.07 3.59
C ALA A 261 -18.09 -8.96 2.18
N VAL A 262 -18.28 -7.73 1.66
CA VAL A 262 -18.75 -7.51 0.29
C VAL A 262 -17.77 -8.10 -0.73
N LYS A 263 -16.46 -7.86 -0.55
CA LYS A 263 -15.42 -8.42 -1.42
C LYS A 263 -15.43 -9.96 -1.40
N ALA A 264 -15.54 -10.56 -0.21
CA ALA A 264 -15.61 -12.00 -0.05
C ALA A 264 -16.85 -12.57 -0.72
N HIS A 265 -18.02 -11.95 -0.52
CA HIS A 265 -19.27 -12.35 -1.15
C HIS A 265 -19.17 -12.35 -2.69
N VAL A 266 -18.76 -11.21 -3.28
CA VAL A 266 -18.58 -11.10 -4.74
C VAL A 266 -17.59 -12.13 -5.26
N SER A 267 -16.46 -12.32 -4.57
CA SER A 267 -15.46 -13.31 -4.99
C SER A 267 -15.99 -14.74 -4.94
N ASN A 268 -16.76 -15.09 -3.91
CA ASN A 268 -17.34 -16.42 -3.74
C ASN A 268 -18.42 -16.72 -4.79
N VAL A 269 -19.29 -15.75 -5.09
CA VAL A 269 -20.34 -15.92 -6.11
C VAL A 269 -19.74 -16.10 -7.50
N ILE A 270 -18.74 -15.28 -7.86
CA ILE A 270 -18.01 -15.44 -9.12
C ILE A 270 -17.29 -16.79 -9.15
N ALA A 271 -16.62 -17.18 -8.06
CA ALA A 271 -15.92 -18.46 -7.97
C ALA A 271 -16.87 -19.65 -8.15
N ALA A 272 -18.10 -19.59 -7.61
CA ALA A 272 -19.12 -20.61 -7.80
C ALA A 272 -19.49 -20.76 -9.29
N ARG A 273 -19.74 -19.65 -10.00
CA ARG A 273 -20.00 -19.67 -11.44
C ARG A 273 -18.85 -20.26 -12.25
N LEU A 274 -17.61 -19.96 -11.85
CA LEU A 274 -16.43 -20.49 -12.53
C LEU A 274 -16.21 -21.98 -12.28
N ALA A 275 -16.62 -22.48 -11.10
CA ALA A 275 -16.63 -23.91 -10.82
C ALA A 275 -17.67 -24.64 -11.69
N GLU A 276 -18.85 -24.06 -11.90
CA GLU A 276 -19.86 -24.58 -12.83
C GLU A 276 -19.39 -24.58 -14.28
N ALA A 277 -18.59 -23.58 -14.67
CA ALA A 277 -17.99 -23.47 -16.00
C ALA A 277 -16.74 -24.34 -16.21
N ASP A 278 -16.36 -25.18 -15.24
CA ASP A 278 -15.18 -26.06 -15.26
C ASP A 278 -13.88 -25.31 -15.63
N MET A 279 -13.69 -24.12 -15.03
CA MET A 279 -12.51 -23.31 -15.32
C MET A 279 -11.23 -24.00 -14.84
N ALA A 280 -10.32 -24.31 -15.77
CA ALA A 280 -9.00 -24.84 -15.45
C ALA A 280 -8.12 -23.80 -14.73
N LEU A 281 -7.95 -23.98 -13.41
CA LEU A 281 -7.12 -23.13 -12.56
C LEU A 281 -5.65 -23.54 -12.56
N PRO A 282 -4.73 -22.61 -12.24
CA PRO A 282 -3.34 -22.96 -11.94
C PRO A 282 -3.24 -24.00 -10.80
N PRO A 283 -2.27 -24.94 -10.84
CA PRO A 283 -2.11 -25.94 -9.80
C PRO A 283 -1.97 -25.32 -8.41
N GLY A 284 -2.74 -25.83 -7.44
CA GLY A 284 -2.68 -25.39 -6.04
C GLY A 284 -3.39 -24.08 -5.72
N VAL A 285 -4.12 -23.49 -6.68
CA VAL A 285 -4.88 -22.25 -6.46
C VAL A 285 -6.37 -22.56 -6.41
N SER A 286 -7.06 -22.10 -5.37
CA SER A 286 -8.51 -22.23 -5.26
C SER A 286 -9.22 -21.20 -6.17
N ALA A 287 -10.47 -21.49 -6.58
CA ALA A 287 -11.24 -20.54 -7.39
C ALA A 287 -11.45 -19.19 -6.66
N PRO A 288 -11.85 -19.16 -5.37
CA PRO A 288 -12.00 -17.91 -4.64
C PRO A 288 -10.71 -17.09 -4.54
N ASP A 289 -9.57 -17.74 -4.28
CA ASP A 289 -8.29 -17.04 -4.18
C ASP A 289 -7.87 -16.44 -5.52
N TYR A 290 -8.05 -17.20 -6.61
CA TYR A 290 -7.74 -16.73 -7.95
C TYR A 290 -8.63 -15.55 -8.35
N VAL A 291 -9.94 -15.63 -8.11
CA VAL A 291 -10.87 -14.53 -8.37
C VAL A 291 -10.52 -13.30 -7.54
N SER A 292 -10.31 -13.46 -6.24
CA SER A 292 -9.94 -12.36 -5.33
C SER A 292 -8.66 -11.66 -5.78
N LYS A 293 -7.65 -12.44 -6.22
CA LYS A 293 -6.42 -11.91 -6.81
C LYS A 293 -6.71 -11.09 -8.06
N MET A 294 -7.42 -11.65 -9.04
CA MET A 294 -7.72 -10.98 -10.31
C MET A 294 -8.52 -9.68 -10.12
N LEU A 295 -9.54 -9.71 -9.24
CA LEU A 295 -10.33 -8.53 -8.88
C LEU A 295 -9.48 -7.46 -8.19
N SER A 296 -8.57 -7.87 -7.30
CA SER A 296 -7.68 -6.93 -6.61
C SER A 296 -6.71 -6.26 -7.58
N SER A 297 -6.09 -7.03 -8.49
CA SER A 297 -5.21 -6.51 -9.54
C SER A 297 -5.94 -5.54 -10.47
N TRP A 298 -7.17 -5.88 -10.88
CA TRP A 298 -8.03 -4.99 -11.69
C TRP A 298 -8.35 -3.67 -10.99
N ALA A 299 -8.74 -3.74 -9.71
CA ALA A 299 -9.16 -2.56 -8.96
C ALA A 299 -8.00 -1.65 -8.57
N ALA A 300 -6.83 -2.22 -8.28
CA ALA A 300 -5.65 -1.48 -7.84
C ALA A 300 -5.01 -0.68 -8.98
N SER A 301 -5.13 -1.13 -10.23
CA SER A 301 -4.46 -0.50 -11.35
C SER A 301 -5.25 -0.59 -12.64
N SER A 302 -5.29 0.54 -13.35
CA SER A 302 -5.69 0.60 -14.76
C SER A 302 -4.55 1.00 -15.71
N SER A 303 -3.32 1.17 -15.20
CA SER A 303 -2.18 1.70 -15.99
C SER A 303 -0.79 1.29 -15.45
N ASP A 304 -0.67 0.10 -14.85
CA ASP A 304 0.61 -0.47 -14.44
C ASP A 304 0.98 -1.72 -15.28
N ASP A 305 2.13 -2.32 -14.96
CA ASP A 305 2.67 -3.50 -15.62
C ASP A 305 2.13 -4.82 -15.00
N ASN A 306 1.01 -4.78 -14.27
CA ASN A 306 0.45 -5.98 -13.65
C ASN A 306 -0.21 -6.88 -14.70
N ASP A 307 0.35 -8.07 -14.89
CA ASP A 307 -0.12 -9.07 -15.87
C ASP A 307 -1.61 -9.40 -15.72
N ASP A 308 -2.12 -9.55 -14.49
CA ASP A 308 -3.53 -9.88 -14.24
C ASP A 308 -4.46 -8.72 -14.64
N SER A 309 -4.09 -7.48 -14.32
CA SER A 309 -4.87 -6.29 -14.71
C SER A 309 -4.93 -6.15 -16.23
N ILE A 310 -3.79 -6.28 -16.90
CA ILE A 310 -3.71 -6.20 -18.37
C ILE A 310 -4.54 -7.30 -19.02
N ALA A 311 -4.46 -8.54 -18.52
CA ALA A 311 -5.24 -9.66 -19.05
C ALA A 311 -6.75 -9.44 -18.91
N MET A 312 -7.19 -8.92 -17.78
CA MET A 312 -8.60 -8.54 -17.58
C MET A 312 -9.02 -7.40 -18.53
N GLN A 313 -8.11 -6.49 -18.92
CA GLN A 313 -8.48 -5.28 -19.66
C GLN A 313 -8.67 -5.64 -21.13
N LEU A 314 -7.79 -6.51 -21.62
CA LEU A 314 -7.95 -7.19 -22.89
C LEU A 314 -9.20 -8.08 -22.90
N ALA A 315 -9.47 -8.83 -21.82
CA ALA A 315 -10.66 -9.67 -21.72
C ALA A 315 -11.95 -8.85 -21.85
N ALA A 316 -12.08 -7.75 -21.11
CA ALA A 316 -13.24 -6.86 -21.20
C ALA A 316 -13.35 -6.21 -22.60
N ALA A 317 -12.23 -5.76 -23.17
CA ALA A 317 -12.21 -5.23 -24.53
C ALA A 317 -12.75 -6.22 -25.57
N GLU A 318 -12.28 -7.47 -25.50
CA GLU A 318 -12.68 -8.51 -26.45
C GLU A 318 -14.11 -9.03 -26.22
N LEU A 319 -14.57 -9.15 -24.97
CA LEU A 319 -15.92 -9.63 -24.66
C LEU A 319 -17.02 -8.63 -25.07
N PHE A 320 -16.76 -7.34 -24.87
CA PHE A 320 -17.76 -6.29 -25.08
C PHE A 320 -17.57 -5.52 -26.38
N ASP A 321 -16.65 -5.97 -27.25
CA ASP A 321 -16.30 -5.30 -28.51
C ASP A 321 -15.98 -3.81 -28.31
N VAL A 322 -15.27 -3.50 -27.21
CA VAL A 322 -14.81 -2.14 -26.90
C VAL A 322 -13.33 -2.02 -27.19
N ARG A 323 -12.93 -0.90 -27.80
CA ARG A 323 -11.52 -0.65 -28.11
C ARG A 323 -10.70 -0.58 -26.82
N SER A 324 -9.61 -1.34 -26.76
CA SER A 324 -8.62 -1.22 -25.68
C SER A 324 -8.02 0.19 -25.66
N THR A 325 -7.60 0.66 -24.48
CA THR A 325 -6.91 1.95 -24.38
C THR A 325 -5.56 1.90 -25.12
N PRO A 326 -5.01 3.02 -25.63
CA PRO A 326 -3.70 3.02 -26.27
C PRO A 326 -2.59 2.42 -25.39
N TYR A 327 -2.66 2.65 -24.07
CA TYR A 327 -1.75 2.03 -23.10
C TYR A 327 -1.77 0.51 -23.19
N ILE A 328 -2.96 -0.11 -23.19
CA ILE A 328 -3.11 -1.57 -23.28
C ILE A 328 -2.80 -2.09 -24.69
N GLU A 329 -3.20 -1.37 -25.74
CA GLU A 329 -2.89 -1.75 -27.13
C GLU A 329 -1.38 -1.82 -27.37
N GLU A 330 -0.62 -0.87 -26.83
CA GLU A 330 0.83 -0.73 -27.03
C GLU A 330 1.65 -1.47 -25.97
N HIS A 331 1.00 -2.01 -24.93
CA HIS A 331 1.70 -2.70 -23.84
C HIS A 331 2.39 -3.97 -24.35
N TYR A 332 3.67 -4.16 -24.04
CA TYR A 332 4.47 -5.30 -24.53
C TYR A 332 3.88 -6.67 -24.11
N ARG A 333 3.13 -6.72 -22.99
CA ARG A 333 2.40 -7.91 -22.55
C ARG A 333 1.16 -8.24 -23.37
N ALA A 334 0.57 -7.29 -24.08
CA ALA A 334 -0.64 -7.55 -24.86
C ALA A 334 -0.40 -8.55 -26.00
N GLU A 335 0.75 -8.45 -26.68
CA GLU A 335 1.20 -9.43 -27.68
C GLU A 335 1.44 -10.80 -27.02
N TYR A 336 2.06 -10.83 -25.83
CA TYR A 336 2.24 -12.07 -25.06
C TYR A 336 0.91 -12.79 -24.79
N PHE A 337 -0.12 -12.09 -24.32
CA PHE A 337 -1.42 -12.69 -24.04
C PHE A 337 -2.14 -13.20 -25.30
N ARG A 338 -1.91 -12.59 -26.46
CA ARG A 338 -2.54 -13.00 -27.73
C ARG A 338 -1.80 -14.12 -28.44
N GLU A 339 -0.48 -14.18 -28.35
CA GLU A 339 0.34 -15.04 -29.20
C GLU A 339 0.96 -16.24 -28.48
N HIS A 340 1.12 -16.19 -27.15
CA HIS A 340 1.75 -17.27 -26.39
C HIS A 340 0.69 -18.14 -25.70
N GLU A 341 0.82 -19.47 -25.78
CA GLU A 341 -0.14 -20.43 -25.21
C GLU A 341 -0.46 -20.17 -23.72
N ILE A 342 0.57 -19.93 -22.90
CA ILE A 342 0.40 -19.62 -21.48
C ILE A 342 -0.36 -18.29 -21.28
N GLY A 343 -0.04 -17.28 -22.11
CA GLY A 343 -0.73 -16.00 -22.14
C GLY A 343 -2.20 -16.14 -22.55
N GLN A 344 -2.48 -16.90 -23.61
CA GLN A 344 -3.83 -17.18 -24.08
C GLN A 344 -4.66 -17.91 -23.04
N ALA A 345 -4.07 -18.87 -22.32
CA ALA A 345 -4.74 -19.55 -21.21
C ALA A 345 -5.08 -18.57 -20.08
N HIS A 346 -4.17 -17.62 -19.79
CA HIS A 346 -4.41 -16.57 -18.80
C HIS A 346 -5.53 -15.61 -19.24
N LEU A 347 -5.48 -15.14 -20.49
CA LEU A 347 -6.53 -14.28 -21.08
C LEU A 347 -7.89 -14.99 -21.13
N THR A 348 -7.91 -16.30 -21.41
CA THR A 348 -9.14 -17.10 -21.40
C THR A 348 -9.77 -17.14 -20.00
N ARG A 349 -8.98 -17.38 -18.95
CA ARG A 349 -9.47 -17.31 -17.57
C ARG A 349 -9.97 -15.91 -17.22
N ALA A 350 -9.23 -14.87 -17.62
CA ALA A 350 -9.66 -13.48 -17.41
C ALA A 350 -11.02 -13.19 -18.07
N LYS A 351 -11.25 -13.68 -19.29
CA LYS A 351 -12.57 -13.60 -19.95
C LYS A 351 -13.66 -14.30 -19.16
N MET A 352 -13.41 -15.50 -18.66
CA MET A 352 -14.41 -16.21 -17.84
C MET A 352 -14.75 -15.41 -16.58
N ILE A 353 -13.76 -14.82 -15.91
CA ILE A 353 -13.98 -13.96 -14.73
C ILE A 353 -14.78 -12.71 -15.10
N VAL A 354 -14.39 -11.98 -16.14
CA VAL A 354 -15.09 -10.76 -16.59
C VAL A 354 -16.54 -11.08 -16.99
N GLN A 355 -16.76 -12.18 -17.69
CA GLN A 355 -18.11 -12.62 -18.05
C GLN A 355 -18.94 -12.94 -16.81
N ALA A 356 -18.40 -13.71 -15.86
CA ALA A 356 -19.09 -14.05 -14.62
C ALA A 356 -19.41 -12.79 -13.77
N MET A 357 -18.50 -11.82 -13.72
CA MET A 357 -18.75 -10.52 -13.08
C MET A 357 -19.91 -9.78 -13.74
N TYR A 358 -19.92 -9.75 -15.07
CA TYR A 358 -20.97 -9.08 -15.84
C TYR A 358 -22.33 -9.75 -15.62
N ASP A 359 -22.40 -11.07 -15.75
CA ASP A 359 -23.63 -11.83 -15.59
C ASP A 359 -24.22 -11.65 -14.18
N GLU A 360 -23.39 -11.76 -13.14
CA GLU A 360 -23.82 -11.51 -11.76
C GLU A 360 -24.35 -10.10 -11.57
N THR A 361 -23.66 -9.11 -12.15
CA THR A 361 -24.07 -7.71 -12.09
C THR A 361 -25.41 -7.49 -12.81
N GLN A 362 -25.62 -8.10 -13.98
CA GLN A 362 -26.88 -8.00 -14.72
C GLN A 362 -28.04 -8.69 -13.98
N GLU A 363 -27.79 -9.87 -13.40
CA GLU A 363 -28.77 -10.57 -12.58
C GLU A 363 -29.16 -9.75 -11.35
N PHE A 364 -28.19 -9.13 -10.68
CA PHE A 364 -28.42 -8.20 -9.59
C PHE A 364 -29.29 -7.02 -10.01
N PHE A 365 -28.96 -6.33 -11.11
CA PHE A 365 -29.77 -5.20 -11.60
C PHE A 365 -31.19 -5.62 -11.94
N LYS A 366 -31.36 -6.79 -12.59
CA LYS A 366 -32.67 -7.33 -12.90
C LYS A 366 -33.47 -7.69 -11.64
N LYS A 367 -32.84 -8.32 -10.64
CA LYS A 367 -33.48 -8.69 -9.36
C LYS A 367 -34.01 -7.47 -8.62
N HIS A 368 -33.33 -6.33 -8.74
CA HIS A 368 -33.64 -5.10 -8.02
C HIS A 368 -34.33 -4.01 -8.85
N ASP A 369 -34.79 -4.33 -10.08
CA ASP A 369 -35.40 -3.39 -11.03
C ASP A 369 -34.54 -2.13 -11.28
N ILE A 370 -33.22 -2.27 -11.25
CA ILE A 370 -32.27 -1.18 -11.49
C ILE A 370 -32.17 -0.98 -13.02
N LYS A 371 -32.64 0.16 -13.51
CA LYS A 371 -32.69 0.48 -14.95
C LYS A 371 -31.63 1.47 -15.39
N GLU A 372 -31.12 2.26 -14.46
CA GLU A 372 -30.15 3.33 -14.72
C GLU A 372 -29.11 3.33 -13.61
N LEU A 373 -27.86 3.62 -13.99
CA LEU A 373 -26.72 3.68 -13.09
C LEU A 373 -25.93 4.92 -13.39
N VAL A 374 -25.57 5.65 -12.34
CA VAL A 374 -24.63 6.76 -12.44
C VAL A 374 -23.27 6.24 -12.01
N LEU A 375 -22.34 6.15 -12.96
CA LEU A 375 -20.99 5.66 -12.72
C LEU A 375 -20.04 6.82 -12.48
N PHE A 376 -19.32 6.78 -11.36
CA PHE A 376 -18.25 7.71 -11.04
C PHE A 376 -16.92 6.97 -11.10
N ARG A 377 -15.93 7.52 -11.80
CA ARG A 377 -14.57 6.96 -11.86
C ARG A 377 -13.58 7.94 -11.26
N GLY A 378 -12.85 7.50 -10.23
CA GLY A 378 -11.70 8.23 -9.69
C GLY A 378 -12.00 9.59 -9.06
N MET A 379 -13.27 9.87 -8.72
CA MET A 379 -13.67 11.13 -8.12
C MET A 379 -13.54 11.02 -6.60
N ARG A 380 -12.72 11.88 -6.00
CA ARG A 380 -12.84 12.25 -4.59
C ARG A 380 -13.50 13.62 -4.57
N TRP A 381 -14.70 13.68 -4.00
CA TRP A 381 -15.37 14.96 -3.78
C TRP A 381 -14.82 15.55 -2.49
N LEU A 382 -14.51 16.84 -2.51
CA LEU A 382 -14.34 17.60 -1.27
C LEU A 382 -15.72 17.68 -0.61
N ASP A 383 -15.79 17.65 0.72
CA ASP A 383 -17.05 17.70 1.46
C ASP A 383 -17.98 18.81 0.94
N GLY A 384 -19.17 18.44 0.46
CA GLY A 384 -20.17 19.37 -0.06
C GLY A 384 -19.98 19.82 -1.51
N ALA A 385 -18.95 19.30 -2.19
CA ALA A 385 -18.71 19.52 -3.63
C ALA A 385 -19.22 18.36 -4.50
N GLU A 386 -19.99 17.43 -3.94
CA GLU A 386 -20.63 16.38 -4.71
C GLU A 386 -21.65 17.01 -5.68
N PRO A 387 -21.71 16.55 -6.95
CA PRO A 387 -22.75 16.95 -7.87
C PRO A 387 -24.13 16.65 -7.26
N SER A 388 -25.12 17.47 -7.59
CA SER A 388 -26.52 17.23 -7.19
C SER A 388 -26.98 15.81 -7.49
N GLU A 389 -26.51 15.23 -8.59
CA GLU A 389 -26.78 13.88 -9.03
C GLU A 389 -26.23 12.82 -8.05
N VAL A 390 -25.15 13.10 -7.32
CA VAL A 390 -24.65 12.23 -6.23
C VAL A 390 -25.46 12.44 -4.95
N GLN A 391 -25.84 13.70 -4.66
CA GLN A 391 -26.63 14.05 -3.47
C GLN A 391 -28.06 13.50 -3.55
N ASP A 392 -28.62 13.46 -4.76
CA ASP A 392 -29.96 12.97 -5.08
C ASP A 392 -30.03 11.44 -5.26
N VAL A 393 -28.88 10.78 -5.50
CA VAL A 393 -28.73 9.32 -5.30
C VAL A 393 -28.67 9.08 -3.79
N ALA A 394 -29.78 9.41 -3.14
CA ALA A 394 -30.02 9.00 -1.80
C ALA A 394 -30.06 7.47 -1.84
N TRP A 395 -29.07 6.82 -1.25
CA TRP A 395 -29.07 5.41 -0.84
C TRP A 395 -30.17 5.14 0.22
N ARG A 396 -31.31 5.81 0.12
CA ARG A 396 -32.49 5.58 0.93
C ARG A 396 -32.99 4.21 0.52
N ALA A 397 -32.79 3.24 1.40
CA ALA A 397 -33.53 2.00 1.39
C ALA A 397 -35.00 2.32 1.06
N PRO A 398 -35.65 1.54 0.16
CA PRO A 398 -37.06 1.73 -0.10
C PRO A 398 -37.80 1.76 1.24
N SER A 399 -38.58 2.82 1.47
CA SER A 399 -39.41 2.91 2.67
C SER A 399 -40.28 1.66 2.73
N ALA A 400 -40.09 0.87 3.79
CA ALA A 400 -40.84 -0.35 4.07
C ALA A 400 -42.36 -0.12 4.09
#